data_AF-A0A5C7LMK4-F1
#
_entry.id   AF-A0A5C7LMK4-F1
#
_cell.length_a   1.000
_cell.length_b   1.000
_cell.length_c   1.000
_cell.angle_alpha   90.00
_cell.angle_beta   90.00
_cell.angle_gamma   90.00
#
_symmetry.space_group_name_H-M   'P 1'
#
loop_
_entity.id
_entity.type
_entity.pdbx_description
1 polymer ?
#
loop_
_entity_poly.entity_id
_entity_poly.type
_entity_poly.pdbx_seq_one_letter_code
_entity_poly.pdbx_strand_id
1 'polypeptide(L)' 'MSISELASCSGVSVKVIQGQIDAGKLTAKSIGGKVFVRVSDFWNSLNSVEVVTESAT' A
#
# COMPACT_ATOMS: atom_id res chain seq x y z
N MET A 1 -10.77 -0.84 0.63
CA MET A 1 -11.04 0.28 1.54
C MET A 1 -10.55 1.57 0.87
N SER A 2 -11.20 2.71 1.08
CA SER A 2 -10.75 3.97 0.47
C SER A 2 -9.41 4.42 1.08
N ILE A 3 -8.63 5.22 0.36
CA ILE A 3 -7.33 5.70 0.87
C ILE A 3 -7.47 6.51 2.18
N SER A 4 -8.59 7.23 2.36
CA SER A 4 -8.87 7.99 3.57
C SER A 4 -9.15 7.10 4.79
N GLU A 5 -9.93 6.02 4.59
CA GLU A 5 -10.17 5.03 5.64
C GLU A 5 -8.89 4.25 5.97
N LEU A 6 -8.12 3.87 4.94
CA LEU A 6 -6.83 3.19 5.10
C LEU A 6 -5.86 4.03 5.93
N ALA A 7 -5.80 5.35 5.65
CA ALA A 7 -4.95 6.28 6.37
C ALA A 7 -5.32 6.36 7.86
N SER A 8 -6.62 6.39 8.16
CA SER A 8 -7.12 6.40 9.53
C SER A 8 -6.77 5.10 10.28
N CYS A 9 -6.96 3.94 9.64
CA CYS A 9 -6.71 2.64 10.27
C CYS A 9 -5.22 2.30 10.43
N SER A 10 -4.37 2.74 9.49
CA SER A 10 -2.94 2.41 9.48
C SER A 10 -2.06 3.46 10.17
N GLY A 11 -2.60 4.66 10.43
CA GLY A 11 -1.80 5.82 10.86
C GLY A 11 -0.90 6.39 9.76
N VAL A 12 -0.96 5.87 8.53
CA VAL A 12 -0.18 6.36 7.39
C VAL A 12 -0.93 7.49 6.71
N SER A 13 -0.26 8.61 6.43
CA SER A 13 -0.94 9.75 5.77
C SER A 13 -1.44 9.39 4.36
N VAL A 14 -2.57 9.99 3.96
CA VAL A 14 -3.14 9.83 2.61
C VAL A 14 -2.10 10.16 1.51
N LYS A 15 -1.25 11.17 1.73
CA LYS A 15 -0.18 11.54 0.78
C LYS A 15 0.84 10.43 0.56
N VAL A 16 1.21 9.71 1.63
CA VAL A 16 2.17 8.59 1.53
C VAL A 16 1.54 7.43 0.76
N ILE A 17 0.28 7.09 1.06
CA ILE A 17 -0.45 6.03 0.35
C ILE A 17 -0.57 6.39 -1.14
N GLN A 18 -0.95 7.64 -1.45
CA GLN A 18 -1.04 8.14 -2.81
C GLN A 18 0.32 8.08 -3.52
N GLY A 19 1.40 8.49 -2.86
CA GLY A 19 2.75 8.42 -3.42
C GLY A 19 3.19 6.99 -3.74
N GLN A 20 2.77 5.98 -2.96
CA GLN A 20 3.03 4.57 -3.31
C GLN A 20 2.23 4.11 -4.53
N ILE A 21 1.00 4.61 -4.69
CA ILE A 21 0.17 4.33 -5.88
C ILE A 21 0.82 4.96 -7.11
N ASP A 22 1.21 6.24 -7.03
CA ASP A 22 1.83 6.99 -8.12
C ASP A 22 3.20 6.39 -8.52
N ALA A 23 3.95 5.85 -7.55
CA ALA A 23 5.19 5.12 -7.78
C ALA A 23 4.99 3.69 -8.30
N GLY A 24 3.75 3.24 -8.51
CA GLY A 24 3.43 1.88 -8.98
C GLY A 24 3.71 0.76 -7.95
N LYS A 25 4.00 1.12 -6.70
CA LYS A 25 4.27 0.16 -5.61
C LYS A 25 2.99 -0.39 -4.98
N LEU A 26 1.86 0.29 -5.21
CA LEU A 26 0.58 -0.07 -4.63
C LEU A 26 -0.54 0.04 -5.66
N THR A 27 -1.23 -1.06 -5.90
CA THR A 27 -2.35 -1.09 -6.85
C THR A 27 -3.59 -0.46 -6.23
N ALA A 28 -4.23 0.45 -6.97
CA ALA A 28 -5.48 1.08 -6.58
C ALA A 28 -6.52 1.05 -7.70
N LYS A 29 -7.80 1.19 -7.33
CA LYS A 29 -8.93 1.30 -8.25
C LYS A 29 -9.72 2.57 -7.96
N SER A 30 -10.02 3.34 -9.00
CA SER A 30 -10.92 4.49 -8.89
C SER A 30 -12.37 4.06 -9.16
N ILE A 31 -13.27 4.37 -8.23
CA ILE A 31 -14.71 4.10 -8.34
C ILE A 31 -15.46 5.34 -7.87
N GLY A 32 -16.25 5.96 -8.75
CA GLY A 32 -17.05 7.14 -8.41
C GLY A 32 -16.21 8.32 -7.88
N GLY A 33 -15.00 8.53 -8.40
CA GLY A 33 -14.09 9.59 -7.96
C GLY A 33 -13.34 9.32 -6.66
N LYS A 34 -13.54 8.15 -6.03
CA LYS A 34 -12.79 7.72 -4.84
C LYS A 34 -11.77 6.66 -5.21
N VAL A 35 -10.59 6.75 -4.61
CA VAL A 35 -9.51 5.78 -4.78
C VAL A 35 -9.60 4.72 -3.68
N PHE A 36 -9.59 3.46 -4.10
CA PHE A 36 -9.66 2.30 -3.23
C PHE A 36 -8.43 1.44 -3.39
N VAL A 37 -7.91 0.96 -2.27
CA VAL A 37 -6.79 0.03 -2.20
C VAL A 37 -7.26 -1.25 -1.53
N ARG A 38 -6.73 -2.40 -1.97
CA ARG A 38 -6.89 -3.65 -1.24
C ARG A 38 -6.07 -3.59 0.04
N VAL A 39 -6.73 -3.81 1.17
CA VAL A 39 -6.11 -3.71 2.50
C VAL A 39 -4.94 -4.68 2.64
N SER A 40 -5.08 -5.90 2.11
CA SER A 40 -4.01 -6.91 2.08
C SER A 40 -2.76 -6.42 1.35
N ASP A 41 -2.93 -5.82 0.18
CA ASP A 41 -1.81 -5.43 -0.68
C ASP A 41 -1.04 -4.28 -0.05
N PHE A 42 -1.74 -3.37 0.64
CA PHE A 42 -1.14 -2.31 1.42
C PHE A 42 -0.33 -2.83 2.61
N TRP A 43 -0.87 -3.72 3.43
CA TRP A 43 -0.10 -4.28 4.55
C TRP A 43 1.08 -5.12 4.07
N ASN A 44 0.92 -5.84 2.96
CA ASN A 44 2.03 -6.55 2.32
C ASN A 44 3.10 -5.59 1.80
N SER A 45 2.73 -4.43 1.25
CA SER A 45 3.71 -3.44 0.79
C SER A 45 4.50 -2.81 1.95
N LEU A 46 3.89 -2.71 3.14
CA LEU A 46 4.58 -2.28 4.37
C LEU A 46 5.49 -3.36 4.96
N ASN A 47 5.06 -4.62 4.90
CA ASN A 47 5.76 -5.76 5.50
C ASN A 47 6.75 -6.43 4.56
N SER A 48 6.96 -5.91 3.35
CA SER A 48 7.97 -6.41 2.42
C SER A 48 9.38 -6.09 2.93
N VAL A 49 9.76 -6.74 4.04
CA VAL A 49 11.13 -7.04 4.40
C VAL A 49 11.64 -7.92 3.26
N GLU A 50 12.58 -7.40 2.48
CA GLU A 50 13.37 -8.23 1.57
C GLU A 50 14.04 -9.32 2.41
N VAL A 51 13.46 -10.53 2.42
CA VAL A 51 14.18 -11.72 2.86
C VAL A 51 15.22 -11.98 1.79
N VAL A 52 16.40 -11.42 2.01
CA VAL A 52 17.61 -11.82 1.32
C VAL A 52 17.85 -13.25 1.75
N THR A 53 17.40 -14.22 0.95
CA THR A 53 17.77 -15.61 1.18
C THR A 53 19.25 -15.73 0.87
N GLU A 54 20.08 -15.61 1.90
CA GLU A 54 21.49 -15.93 1.84
C GLU A 54 21.58 -17.41 1.44
N SER A 55 21.96 -17.68 0.19
CA SER A 55 22.28 -19.03 -0.26
C SER A 55 23.58 -19.44 0.44
N ALA A 56 23.46 -20.13 1.56
CA ALA A 56 24.56 -20.89 2.10
C ALA A 56 24.95 -21.97 1.06
N THR A 57 26.18 -21.86 0.57
CA THR A 57 26.91 -22.78 -0.31
C THR A 57 26.75 -24.25 0.05
#